data_AF-A0A9E6MPS4-F1
#
_entry.id   AF-A0A9E6MPS4-F1
#
_cell.length_a   1.000
_cell.length_b   1.000
_cell.length_c   1.000
_cell.angle_alpha   90.00
_cell.angle_beta   90.00
_cell.angle_gamma   90.00
#
_symmetry.space_group_name_H-M   'P 1'
#
loop_
_entity.id
_entity.type
_entity.pdbx_description
1 polymer ?
#
loop_
_entity_poly.entity_id
_entity_poly.type
_entity_poly.pdbx_seq_one_letter_code
_entity_poly.pdbx_strand_id
1 'polypeptide(L)'
;MPKPKCKVCGAAMMKNGKTKAGTQRWRCGRCGASSVRKIDSAAKALAMFVRWLLGKLAQCELGIPARTFRDKTARFWSLWPILPACDEAHHFVYMDGIWLVRNKAVVLIACTDAHVIGCHLAKSENAKDRACLMQGIAPPDVLVCDGAGGIGKAMRAAWPETRIQRCATTRPKTQAGVDLYAVAKDLMRVEDSTEAAVWMARFQGWCAEYEGFLRERSETDRHKYRHERLGKARRALVELCSLGRGAGVA
;
A
#
# COMPACT_ATOMS: atom_id res chain seq x y z
N MET A 1 -43.81 6.95 -12.60
CA MET A 1 -42.79 7.26 -13.64
C MET A 1 -43.44 8.10 -14.73
N PRO A 2 -42.82 9.19 -15.20
CA PRO A 2 -43.36 9.99 -16.30
C PRO A 2 -43.43 9.18 -17.62
N LYS A 3 -44.48 9.42 -18.43
CA LYS A 3 -44.65 8.81 -19.75
C LYS A 3 -43.48 9.24 -20.66
N PRO A 4 -42.87 8.34 -21.45
CA PRO A 4 -41.78 8.70 -22.35
C PRO A 4 -42.24 9.75 -23.37
N LYS A 5 -41.38 10.71 -23.70
CA LYS A 5 -41.63 11.70 -24.74
C LYS A 5 -41.02 11.22 -26.06
N CYS A 6 -41.71 11.50 -27.15
CA CYS A 6 -41.22 11.22 -28.51
C CYS A 6 -40.00 12.08 -28.80
N LYS A 7 -38.90 11.45 -29.27
CA LYS A 7 -37.67 12.18 -29.66
C LYS A 7 -37.84 13.05 -30.91
N VAL A 8 -38.89 12.80 -31.71
CA VAL A 8 -39.17 13.53 -32.96
C VAL A 8 -40.06 14.75 -32.69
N CYS A 9 -41.16 14.58 -31.96
CA CYS A 9 -42.19 15.63 -31.81
C CYS A 9 -42.53 16.00 -30.35
N GLY A 10 -41.81 15.46 -29.36
CA GLY A 10 -42.00 15.78 -27.94
C GLY A 10 -43.28 15.23 -27.28
N ALA A 11 -44.25 14.73 -28.06
CA ALA A 11 -45.52 14.23 -27.56
C ALA A 11 -45.36 13.00 -26.65
N ALA A 12 -46.30 12.81 -25.72
CA ALA A 12 -46.33 11.63 -24.86
C ALA A 12 -46.51 10.34 -25.69
N MET A 13 -45.75 9.30 -25.34
CA MET A 13 -45.81 8.00 -25.99
C MET A 13 -46.66 7.01 -25.19
N MET A 14 -47.26 6.05 -25.90
CA MET A 14 -48.09 4.98 -25.35
C MET A 14 -47.40 3.62 -25.48
N LYS A 15 -47.74 2.66 -24.61
CA LYS A 15 -47.22 1.29 -24.70
C LYS A 15 -47.67 0.65 -26.02
N ASN A 16 -46.76 0.01 -26.73
CA ASN A 16 -47.03 -0.63 -28.03
C ASN A 16 -46.35 -2.00 -28.10
N GLY A 17 -46.80 -2.92 -27.24
CA GLY A 17 -46.25 -4.28 -27.16
C GLY A 17 -44.81 -4.34 -26.64
N LYS A 18 -44.19 -5.50 -26.82
CA LYS A 18 -42.80 -5.78 -26.42
C LYS A 18 -41.95 -6.13 -27.64
N THR A 19 -40.64 -5.92 -27.55
CA THR A 19 -39.68 -6.45 -28.53
C THR A 19 -39.57 -7.97 -28.39
N LYS A 20 -38.93 -8.64 -29.36
CA LYS A 20 -38.62 -10.09 -29.27
C LYS A 20 -37.84 -10.45 -28.00
N ALA A 21 -37.03 -9.52 -27.48
CA ALA A 21 -36.30 -9.63 -26.20
C ALA A 21 -37.14 -9.23 -24.97
N GLY A 22 -38.47 -9.11 -25.09
CA GLY A 22 -39.37 -8.80 -23.97
C GLY A 22 -39.38 -7.34 -23.50
N THR A 23 -38.63 -6.44 -24.15
CA THR A 23 -38.53 -5.04 -23.71
C THR A 23 -39.75 -4.23 -24.13
N GLN A 24 -40.30 -3.40 -23.23
CA GLN A 24 -41.45 -2.55 -23.54
C GLN A 24 -41.13 -1.57 -24.68
N ARG A 25 -41.89 -1.67 -25.78
CA ARG A 25 -41.87 -0.70 -26.88
C ARG A 25 -42.92 0.38 -26.64
N TRP A 26 -42.59 1.59 -27.06
CA TRP A 26 -43.43 2.77 -26.94
C TRP A 26 -43.68 3.34 -28.33
N ARG A 27 -44.90 3.76 -28.63
CA ARG A 27 -45.26 4.40 -29.90
C ARG A 27 -45.84 5.79 -29.66
N CYS A 28 -45.45 6.74 -30.50
CA CYS A 28 -46.03 8.07 -30.52
C CYS A 28 -47.33 8.04 -31.32
N GLY A 29 -48.44 8.45 -30.72
CA GLY A 29 -49.71 8.58 -31.43
C GLY A 29 -49.74 9.71 -32.47
N ARG A 30 -48.86 10.72 -32.33
CA ARG A 30 -48.85 11.91 -33.21
C ARG A 30 -48.06 11.70 -34.50
N CYS A 31 -46.88 11.10 -34.43
CA CYS A 31 -45.98 10.93 -35.59
C CYS A 31 -45.66 9.47 -35.92
N GLY A 32 -46.25 8.51 -35.20
CA GLY A 32 -46.02 7.08 -35.42
C GLY A 32 -44.66 6.54 -34.96
N ALA A 33 -43.71 7.41 -34.61
CA ALA A 33 -42.36 7.00 -34.18
C ALA A 33 -42.40 6.01 -33.01
N SER A 34 -41.60 4.96 -33.09
CA SER A 34 -41.48 3.91 -32.08
C SER A 34 -40.12 3.95 -31.40
N SER A 35 -40.09 3.75 -30.08
CA SER A 35 -38.85 3.71 -29.32
C SER A 35 -38.90 2.68 -28.20
N VAL A 36 -37.73 2.31 -27.70
CA VAL A 36 -37.58 1.50 -26.49
C VAL A 36 -36.88 2.38 -25.46
N ARG A 37 -37.36 2.35 -24.21
CA ARG A 37 -36.71 3.06 -23.12
C ARG A 37 -35.69 2.14 -22.47
N LYS A 38 -34.41 2.49 -22.58
CA LYS A 38 -33.34 1.91 -21.75
C LYS A 38 -33.14 2.83 -20.56
N ILE A 39 -33.32 2.31 -19.35
CA ILE A 39 -32.89 3.02 -18.14
C ILE A 39 -31.40 2.78 -18.02
N ASP A 40 -30.60 3.83 -18.12
CA ASP A 40 -29.20 3.74 -17.77
C ASP A 40 -29.05 3.91 -16.26
N SER A 41 -28.59 2.85 -15.60
CA SER A 41 -28.31 2.81 -14.16
C SER A 41 -26.82 2.77 -13.87
N ALA A 42 -25.95 2.99 -14.88
CA ALA A 42 -24.50 2.91 -14.74
C ALA A 42 -23.97 3.83 -13.62
N ALA A 43 -24.40 5.10 -13.57
CA ALA A 43 -23.97 6.04 -12.54
C ALA A 43 -24.35 5.55 -11.12
N LYS A 44 -25.55 4.99 -10.94
CA LYS A 44 -25.99 4.41 -9.67
C LYS A 44 -25.17 3.17 -9.29
N ALA A 45 -24.85 2.34 -10.28
CA ALA A 45 -24.02 1.15 -10.08
C ALA A 45 -22.58 1.53 -9.73
N LEU A 46 -22.02 2.59 -10.36
CA LEU A 46 -20.68 3.10 -10.06
C LEU A 46 -20.63 3.68 -8.64
N ALA A 47 -21.60 4.52 -8.25
CA ALA A 47 -21.67 5.07 -6.90
C ALA A 47 -21.76 3.97 -5.83
N MET A 48 -22.57 2.93 -6.08
CA MET A 48 -22.64 1.75 -5.22
C MET A 48 -21.31 0.99 -5.17
N PHE A 49 -20.64 0.81 -6.32
CA PHE A 49 -19.34 0.14 -6.40
C PHE A 49 -18.26 0.88 -5.61
N VAL A 50 -18.10 2.20 -5.83
CA VAL A 50 -17.10 3.02 -5.13
C VAL A 50 -17.37 3.06 -3.63
N ARG A 51 -18.63 3.22 -3.21
CA ARG A 51 -19.02 3.20 -1.80
C ARG A 51 -18.69 1.87 -1.13
N TRP A 52 -18.90 0.75 -1.84
CA TRP A 52 -18.53 -0.57 -1.33
C TRP A 52 -17.00 -0.74 -1.30
N LEU A 53 -16.31 -0.41 -2.39
CA LEU A 53 -14.87 -0.61 -2.56
C LEU A 53 -14.03 0.16 -1.53
N LEU A 54 -14.42 1.40 -1.23
CA LEU A 54 -13.76 2.26 -0.23
C LEU A 54 -14.38 2.14 1.17
N GLY A 55 -15.41 1.31 1.31
CA GLY A 55 -16.13 1.09 2.56
C GLY A 55 -15.60 -0.10 3.35
N LYS A 56 -16.26 -0.38 4.48
CA LYS A 56 -15.95 -1.54 5.35
C LYS A 56 -16.95 -2.69 5.20
N LEU A 57 -18.02 -2.49 4.42
CA LEU A 57 -19.11 -3.46 4.31
C LEU A 57 -18.71 -4.64 3.43
N ALA A 58 -18.94 -5.86 3.91
CA ALA A 58 -18.91 -7.06 3.10
C ALA A 58 -20.08 -7.09 2.10
N GLN A 59 -19.95 -7.85 1.01
CA GLN A 59 -21.01 -7.93 -0.02
C GLN A 59 -22.35 -8.45 0.54
N CYS A 60 -22.32 -9.30 1.56
CA CYS A 60 -23.53 -9.82 2.23
C CYS A 60 -24.28 -8.75 3.04
N GLU A 61 -23.62 -7.65 3.40
CA GLU A 61 -24.19 -6.58 4.23
C GLU A 61 -24.84 -5.47 3.39
N LEU A 62 -24.76 -5.56 2.05
CA LEU A 62 -25.28 -4.52 1.14
C LEU A 62 -26.81 -4.57 0.95
N GLY A 63 -27.52 -5.50 1.60
CA GLY A 63 -28.97 -5.67 1.43
C GLY A 63 -29.40 -6.07 0.01
N ILE A 64 -28.46 -6.54 -0.81
CA ILE A 64 -28.68 -7.02 -2.18
C ILE A 64 -28.00 -8.38 -2.37
N PRO A 65 -28.55 -9.27 -3.20
CA PRO A 65 -27.89 -10.53 -3.50
C PRO A 65 -26.50 -10.31 -4.10
N ALA A 66 -25.49 -11.01 -3.57
CA ALA A 66 -24.09 -10.82 -3.97
C ALA A 66 -23.86 -11.04 -5.48
N ARG A 67 -24.59 -11.98 -6.10
CA ARG A 67 -24.58 -12.21 -7.55
C ARG A 67 -25.02 -10.94 -8.31
N THR A 68 -26.12 -10.33 -7.90
CA THR A 68 -26.64 -9.11 -8.52
C THR A 68 -25.68 -7.93 -8.35
N PHE A 69 -25.02 -7.82 -7.21
CA PHE A 69 -23.97 -6.82 -7.00
C PHE A 69 -22.82 -7.01 -7.99
N ARG A 70 -22.29 -8.24 -8.09
CA ARG A 70 -21.20 -8.58 -9.03
C ARG A 70 -21.60 -8.30 -10.48
N ASP A 71 -22.78 -8.70 -10.90
CA ASP A 71 -23.27 -8.46 -12.27
C ASP A 71 -23.36 -6.96 -12.59
N LYS A 72 -23.85 -6.15 -11.64
CA LYS A 72 -23.96 -4.69 -11.81
C LYS A 72 -22.60 -3.98 -11.86
N THR A 73 -21.61 -4.51 -11.15
CA THR A 73 -20.30 -3.87 -10.96
C THR A 73 -19.18 -4.45 -11.81
N ALA A 74 -19.41 -5.58 -12.49
CA ALA A 74 -18.42 -6.28 -13.32
C ALA A 74 -17.64 -5.35 -14.25
N ARG A 75 -18.35 -4.42 -14.91
CA ARG A 75 -17.75 -3.46 -15.86
C ARG A 75 -16.77 -2.46 -15.22
N PHE A 76 -16.82 -2.26 -13.91
CA PHE A 76 -15.97 -1.28 -13.23
C PHE A 76 -14.63 -1.86 -12.81
N TRP A 77 -14.49 -3.19 -12.79
CA TRP A 77 -13.20 -3.86 -12.55
C TRP A 77 -12.21 -3.68 -13.69
N SER A 78 -12.68 -3.33 -14.90
CA SER A 78 -11.81 -2.94 -16.01
C SER A 78 -11.34 -1.50 -15.91
N LEU A 79 -11.79 -0.73 -14.92
CA LEU A 79 -11.24 0.60 -14.66
C LEU A 79 -9.88 0.44 -14.00
N TRP A 80 -8.86 0.98 -14.65
CA TRP A 80 -7.52 1.07 -14.10
C TRP A 80 -7.27 2.52 -13.66
N PRO A 81 -7.34 2.82 -12.35
CA PRO A 81 -7.06 4.17 -11.89
C PRO A 81 -5.58 4.47 -12.14
N ILE A 82 -5.32 5.53 -12.91
CA ILE A 82 -3.97 6.06 -13.09
C ILE A 82 -3.69 6.92 -11.85
N LEU A 83 -2.72 6.52 -11.03
CA LEU A 83 -2.16 7.42 -10.04
C LEU A 83 -1.29 8.44 -10.79
N PRO A 84 -1.56 9.75 -10.66
CA PRO A 84 -0.71 10.76 -11.25
C PRO A 84 0.69 10.68 -10.63
N ALA A 85 1.68 11.17 -11.36
CA ALA A 85 3.00 11.41 -10.77
C ALA A 85 2.86 12.42 -9.63
N CYS A 86 3.57 12.16 -8.53
CA CYS A 86 3.67 13.05 -7.39
C CYS A 86 4.96 13.87 -7.55
N ASP A 87 4.82 15.13 -7.99
CA ASP A 87 5.94 16.08 -8.13
C ASP A 87 6.22 16.88 -6.86
N GLU A 88 5.36 16.75 -5.85
CA GLU A 88 5.55 17.35 -4.52
C GLU A 88 6.68 16.65 -3.75
N ALA A 89 7.66 17.43 -3.32
CA ALA A 89 8.71 16.95 -2.43
C ALA A 89 8.19 16.83 -1.00
N HIS A 90 8.36 15.67 -0.39
CA HIS A 90 7.95 15.39 0.98
C HIS A 90 9.16 15.14 1.88
N HIS A 91 9.10 15.59 3.14
CA HIS A 91 10.17 15.34 4.10
C HIS A 91 10.31 13.84 4.41
N PHE A 92 9.17 13.17 4.68
CA PHE A 92 9.11 11.72 4.91
C PHE A 92 8.22 11.04 3.89
N VAL A 93 8.71 9.93 3.33
CA VAL A 93 7.91 9.00 2.55
C VAL A 93 8.07 7.60 3.13
N TYR A 94 6.95 6.92 3.36
CA TYR A 94 6.90 5.53 3.79
C TYR A 94 6.72 4.64 2.59
N MET A 95 7.53 3.59 2.47
CA MET A 95 7.42 2.62 1.38
C MET A 95 7.37 1.19 1.89
N ASP A 96 6.35 0.46 1.45
CA ASP A 96 6.12 -0.92 1.84
C ASP A 96 5.59 -1.77 0.67
N GLY A 97 5.59 -3.09 0.83
CA GLY A 97 5.04 -4.06 -0.11
C GLY A 97 3.97 -4.93 0.53
N ILE A 98 2.77 -4.95 -0.05
CA ILE A 98 1.67 -5.81 0.40
C ILE A 98 1.51 -6.97 -0.60
N TRP A 99 1.83 -8.19 -0.16
CA TRP A 99 1.59 -9.38 -0.96
C TRP A 99 0.10 -9.70 -1.03
N LEU A 100 -0.49 -9.54 -2.23
CA LEU A 100 -1.85 -9.99 -2.51
C LEU A 100 -1.91 -11.51 -2.60
N VAL A 101 -0.90 -12.09 -3.25
CA VAL A 101 -0.71 -13.55 -3.34
C VAL A 101 0.79 -13.83 -3.23
N ARG A 102 1.19 -14.54 -2.16
CA ARG A 102 2.60 -14.89 -1.92
C ARG A 102 3.27 -15.42 -3.19
N ASN A 103 4.44 -14.85 -3.51
CA ASN A 103 5.29 -15.22 -4.65
C ASN A 103 4.62 -15.08 -6.04
N LYS A 104 3.50 -14.35 -6.16
CA LYS A 104 2.83 -14.12 -7.45
C LYS A 104 2.48 -12.66 -7.72
N ALA A 105 2.00 -11.94 -6.70
CA ALA A 105 1.56 -10.56 -6.85
C ALA A 105 1.79 -9.79 -5.55
N VAL A 106 2.52 -8.67 -5.67
CA VAL A 106 2.79 -7.71 -4.61
C VAL A 106 2.43 -6.32 -5.11
N VAL A 107 1.76 -5.53 -4.27
CA VAL A 107 1.55 -4.10 -4.52
C VAL A 107 2.56 -3.35 -3.66
N LEU A 108 3.47 -2.66 -4.32
CA LEU A 108 4.38 -1.70 -3.68
C LEU A 108 3.62 -0.40 -3.51
N ILE A 109 3.68 0.20 -2.33
CA ILE A 109 2.94 1.43 -1.99
C ILE A 109 3.93 2.42 -1.40
N ALA A 110 3.81 3.68 -1.82
CA ALA A 110 4.45 4.83 -1.20
C ALA A 110 3.37 5.77 -0.65
N CYS A 111 3.53 6.21 0.59
CA CYS A 111 2.61 7.14 1.22
C CYS A 111 3.35 8.16 2.09
N THR A 112 2.70 9.30 2.31
CA THR A 112 3.03 10.26 3.35
C THR A 112 2.18 9.97 4.60
N ASP A 113 2.28 10.81 5.61
CA ASP A 113 1.37 10.78 6.76
C ASP A 113 -0.10 11.02 6.38
N ALA A 114 -0.33 11.72 5.26
CA ALA A 114 -1.67 12.12 4.85
C ALA A 114 -2.32 11.13 3.88
N HIS A 115 -1.58 10.65 2.88
CA HIS A 115 -2.17 9.87 1.79
C HIS A 115 -1.14 9.04 0.99
N VAL A 116 -1.66 8.13 0.17
CA VAL A 116 -0.87 7.36 -0.80
C VAL A 116 -0.48 8.25 -1.97
N ILE A 117 0.81 8.32 -2.26
CA ILE A 117 1.40 9.14 -3.33
C ILE A 117 1.88 8.31 -4.53
N GLY A 118 1.90 6.99 -4.40
CA GLY A 118 2.17 6.10 -5.52
C GLY A 118 1.96 4.63 -5.19
N CYS A 119 1.70 3.83 -6.22
CA CYS A 119 1.70 2.38 -6.11
C CYS A 119 2.20 1.70 -7.39
N HIS A 120 2.73 0.49 -7.24
CA HIS A 120 3.23 -0.31 -8.35
C HIS A 120 2.92 -1.79 -8.14
N LEU A 121 2.18 -2.40 -9.07
CA LEU A 121 1.89 -3.83 -9.05
C LEU A 121 3.05 -4.61 -9.68
N ALA A 122 3.63 -5.54 -8.92
CA ALA A 122 4.77 -6.34 -9.34
C ALA A 122 4.58 -7.83 -9.00
N LYS A 123 5.48 -8.66 -9.53
CA LYS A 123 5.55 -10.10 -9.18
C LYS A 123 6.51 -10.38 -8.03
N SER A 124 7.37 -9.42 -7.69
CA SER A 124 8.40 -9.54 -6.66
C SER A 124 8.80 -8.20 -6.07
N GLU A 125 9.43 -8.22 -4.90
CA GLU A 125 10.01 -7.03 -4.26
C GLU A 125 11.49 -6.86 -4.64
N ASN A 126 11.77 -6.70 -5.93
CA ASN A 126 13.14 -6.48 -6.41
C ASN A 126 13.44 -4.98 -6.61
N ALA A 127 14.71 -4.66 -6.85
CA ALA A 127 15.16 -3.28 -7.03
C ALA A 127 14.55 -2.57 -8.24
N LYS A 128 14.27 -3.31 -9.33
CA LYS A 128 13.66 -2.74 -10.54
C LYS A 128 12.24 -2.30 -10.25
N ASP A 129 11.43 -3.16 -9.64
CA ASP A 129 10.02 -2.88 -9.34
C ASP A 129 9.91 -1.74 -8.31
N ARG A 130 10.81 -1.67 -7.33
CA ARG A 130 10.92 -0.53 -6.41
C ARG A 130 11.29 0.76 -7.14
N ALA A 131 12.23 0.73 -8.09
CA ALA A 131 12.59 1.91 -8.88
C ALA A 131 11.45 2.40 -9.78
N CYS A 132 10.65 1.49 -10.35
CA CYS A 132 9.45 1.87 -11.11
C CYS A 132 8.46 2.67 -10.27
N LEU A 133 8.28 2.32 -8.99
CA LEU A 133 7.48 3.11 -8.05
C LEU A 133 8.11 4.49 -7.80
N MET A 134 9.43 4.52 -7.53
CA MET A 134 10.16 5.75 -7.23
C MET A 134 10.15 6.76 -8.38
N GLN A 135 10.17 6.30 -9.64
CA GLN A 135 10.19 7.17 -10.83
C GLN A 135 8.96 8.08 -10.95
N GLY A 136 7.83 7.70 -10.35
CA GLY A 136 6.60 8.51 -10.36
C GLY A 136 6.50 9.48 -9.19
N ILE A 137 7.53 9.61 -8.35
CA ILE A 137 7.47 10.35 -7.09
C ILE A 137 8.74 11.21 -6.95
N ALA A 138 8.57 12.49 -6.59
CA ALA A 138 9.68 13.37 -6.29
C ALA A 138 10.54 12.83 -5.14
N PRO A 139 11.88 12.99 -5.18
CA PRO A 139 12.75 12.46 -4.15
C PRO A 139 12.42 13.06 -2.78
N PRO A 140 12.20 12.26 -1.73
CA PRO A 140 11.99 12.77 -0.39
C PRO A 140 13.32 13.03 0.34
N ASP A 141 13.29 13.77 1.45
CA ASP A 141 14.48 13.93 2.30
C ASP A 141 14.86 12.62 3.01
N VAL A 142 13.84 11.86 3.43
CA VAL A 142 13.99 10.58 4.13
C VAL A 142 12.96 9.55 3.62
N LEU A 143 13.45 8.42 3.15
CA LEU A 143 12.65 7.22 2.88
C LEU A 143 12.61 6.32 4.12
N VAL A 144 11.41 5.99 4.57
CA VAL A 144 11.14 5.07 5.67
C VAL A 144 10.64 3.73 5.15
N CYS A 145 11.27 2.61 5.53
CA CYS A 145 10.88 1.27 5.06
C CYS A 145 11.12 0.14 6.09
N ASP A 146 10.32 -0.94 6.04
CA ASP A 146 10.45 -2.12 6.91
C ASP A 146 11.53 -3.13 6.44
N GLY A 147 11.91 -3.11 5.16
CA GLY A 147 12.76 -4.15 4.56
C GLY A 147 13.80 -3.65 3.57
N ALA A 148 14.99 -4.27 3.57
CA ALA A 148 16.09 -3.93 2.66
C ALA A 148 15.98 -4.59 1.26
N GLY A 149 14.92 -5.35 0.98
CA GLY A 149 14.75 -6.10 -0.27
C GLY A 149 14.67 -5.17 -1.48
N GLY A 150 15.77 -5.02 -2.22
CA GLY A 150 15.84 -4.21 -3.44
C GLY A 150 15.85 -2.69 -3.23
N ILE A 151 15.34 -2.17 -2.10
CA ILE A 151 15.20 -0.72 -1.84
C ILE A 151 16.52 0.02 -1.95
N GLY A 152 17.59 -0.43 -1.26
CA GLY A 152 18.87 0.29 -1.31
C GLY A 152 19.48 0.36 -2.72
N LYS A 153 19.26 -0.66 -3.55
CA LYS A 153 19.69 -0.65 -4.96
C LYS A 153 18.80 0.27 -5.81
N ALA A 154 17.50 0.31 -5.54
CA ALA A 154 16.57 1.20 -6.22
C ALA A 154 16.84 2.67 -5.88
N MET A 155 17.09 2.99 -4.60
CA MET A 155 17.43 4.33 -4.14
C MET A 155 18.69 4.86 -4.83
N ARG A 156 19.77 4.06 -4.91
CA ARG A 156 20.98 4.49 -5.63
C ARG A 156 20.73 4.86 -7.09
N ALA A 157 19.68 4.32 -7.72
CA ALA A 157 19.34 4.61 -9.10
C ALA A 157 18.34 5.76 -9.25
N ALA A 158 17.34 5.87 -8.36
CA ALA A 158 16.25 6.83 -8.48
C ALA A 158 16.42 8.05 -7.56
N TRP A 159 16.92 7.84 -6.35
CA TRP A 159 16.99 8.83 -5.25
C TRP A 159 18.35 8.76 -4.53
N PRO A 160 19.46 9.12 -5.21
CA PRO A 160 20.81 8.94 -4.67
C PRO A 160 21.09 9.77 -3.41
N GLU A 161 20.47 10.94 -3.28
CA GLU A 161 20.66 11.86 -2.15
C GLU A 161 19.66 11.63 -0.99
N THR A 162 18.63 10.81 -1.20
CA THR A 162 17.61 10.54 -0.17
C THR A 162 18.18 9.66 0.94
N ARG A 163 17.98 10.08 2.19
CA ARG A 163 18.38 9.30 3.36
C ARG A 163 17.42 8.12 3.56
N ILE A 164 17.91 7.00 4.07
CA ILE A 164 17.07 5.84 4.39
C ILE A 164 16.98 5.63 5.90
N GLN A 165 15.76 5.47 6.41
CA GLN A 165 15.48 5.04 7.77
C GLN A 165 14.72 3.72 7.74
N ARG A 166 15.18 2.74 8.52
CA ARG A 166 14.49 1.46 8.64
C ARG A 166 13.63 1.43 9.89
N CYS A 167 12.39 0.96 9.74
CA CYS A 167 11.51 0.74 10.88
C CYS A 167 12.03 -0.40 11.74
N ALA A 168 12.05 -0.21 13.06
CA ALA A 168 12.22 -1.30 14.02
C ALA A 168 10.84 -1.85 14.40
N THR A 169 10.72 -3.17 14.59
CA THR A 169 9.48 -3.76 15.10
C THR A 169 9.19 -3.26 16.51
N THR A 170 7.98 -2.75 16.72
CA THR A 170 7.49 -2.30 18.04
C THR A 170 6.89 -3.43 18.88
N ARG A 171 6.79 -4.65 18.31
CA ARG A 171 6.23 -5.83 18.97
C ARG A 171 7.15 -7.06 18.80
N PRO A 172 8.38 -7.02 19.34
CA PRO A 172 9.26 -8.18 19.36
C PRO A 172 8.61 -9.34 20.14
N LYS A 173 8.82 -10.57 19.66
CA LYS A 173 8.25 -11.79 20.27
C LYS A 173 9.19 -12.47 21.27
N THR A 174 10.45 -12.08 21.30
CA THR A 174 11.49 -12.68 22.16
C THR A 174 11.96 -11.64 23.17
N GLN A 175 12.40 -12.08 24.36
CA GLN A 175 12.94 -11.17 25.37
C GLN A 175 14.13 -10.38 24.82
N ALA A 176 15.05 -11.05 24.12
CA ALA A 176 16.16 -10.41 23.42
C ALA A 176 15.72 -9.28 22.47
N GLY A 177 14.59 -9.46 21.79
CA GLY A 177 14.01 -8.43 20.93
C GLY A 177 13.36 -7.28 21.71
N VAL A 178 12.67 -7.58 22.81
CA VAL A 178 12.10 -6.57 23.73
C VAL A 178 13.19 -5.68 24.29
N ASP A 179 14.28 -6.29 24.75
CA ASP A 179 15.40 -5.55 25.35
C ASP A 179 16.14 -4.73 24.29
N LEU A 180 16.34 -5.29 23.09
CA LEU A 180 16.94 -4.53 21.98
C LEU A 180 16.08 -3.33 21.59
N TYR A 181 14.75 -3.50 21.59
CA TYR A 181 13.82 -2.42 21.31
C TYR A 181 13.88 -1.33 22.39
N ALA A 182 14.02 -1.71 23.67
CA ALA A 182 14.24 -0.74 24.75
C ALA A 182 15.56 0.03 24.55
N VAL A 183 16.66 -0.67 24.24
CA VAL A 183 17.95 -0.02 23.91
C VAL A 183 17.80 0.94 22.73
N ALA A 184 17.13 0.51 21.65
CA ALA A 184 16.89 1.37 20.48
C ALA A 184 16.01 2.58 20.81
N LYS A 185 15.02 2.44 21.71
CA LYS A 185 14.17 3.55 22.14
C LYS A 185 14.95 4.59 22.94
N ASP A 186 15.87 4.16 23.79
CA ASP A 186 16.67 5.08 24.59
C ASP A 186 17.69 5.85 23.74
N LEU A 187 18.07 5.36 22.56
CA LEU A 187 18.87 6.12 21.60
C LEU A 187 18.20 7.43 21.18
N MET A 188 16.87 7.46 21.12
CA MET A 188 16.09 8.65 20.72
C MET A 188 16.14 9.77 21.77
N ARG A 189 16.72 9.52 22.94
CA ARG A 189 16.81 10.46 24.06
C ARG A 189 18.24 10.93 24.33
N VAL A 190 19.22 10.44 23.57
CA VAL A 190 20.62 10.81 23.74
C VAL A 190 20.84 12.18 23.13
N GLU A 191 21.23 13.14 23.96
CA GLU A 191 21.47 14.53 23.54
C GLU A 191 22.96 14.90 23.58
N ASP A 192 23.77 14.20 24.38
CA ASP A 192 25.19 14.51 24.55
C ASP A 192 26.13 13.28 24.51
N SER A 193 27.44 13.55 24.53
CA SER A 193 28.49 12.52 24.45
C SER A 193 28.54 11.59 25.67
N THR A 194 28.15 12.08 26.84
CA THR A 194 28.13 11.29 28.08
C THR A 194 26.98 10.29 28.04
N GLU A 195 25.80 10.75 27.65
CA GLU A 195 24.63 9.90 27.42
C GLU A 195 24.88 8.89 26.29
N ALA A 196 25.59 9.29 25.24
CA ALA A 196 26.00 8.39 24.17
C ALA A 196 26.93 7.27 24.68
N ALA A 197 27.86 7.57 25.58
CA ALA A 197 28.72 6.57 26.20
C ALA A 197 27.94 5.59 27.08
N VAL A 198 26.98 6.09 27.88
CA VAL A 198 26.08 5.26 28.71
C VAL A 198 25.23 4.35 27.82
N TRP A 199 24.64 4.91 26.76
CA TRP A 199 23.87 4.14 25.80
C TRP A 199 24.70 3.06 25.12
N MET A 200 25.93 3.39 24.72
CA MET A 200 26.84 2.45 24.06
C MET A 200 27.25 1.30 24.98
N ALA A 201 27.51 1.57 26.27
CA ALA A 201 27.78 0.53 27.26
C ALA A 201 26.57 -0.40 27.43
N ARG A 202 25.34 0.15 27.47
CA ARG A 202 24.11 -0.65 27.55
C ARG A 202 23.90 -1.51 26.31
N PHE A 203 24.14 -0.97 25.11
CA PHE A 203 24.05 -1.74 23.87
C PHE A 203 25.11 -2.86 23.81
N GLN A 204 26.33 -2.60 24.28
CA GLN A 204 27.36 -3.63 24.42
C GLN A 204 26.97 -4.72 25.43
N GLY A 205 26.37 -4.35 26.56
CA GLY A 205 25.83 -5.31 27.53
C GLY A 205 24.80 -6.25 26.90
N TRP A 206 23.83 -5.69 26.16
CA TRP A 206 22.86 -6.49 25.41
C TRP A 206 23.53 -7.42 24.38
N CYS A 207 24.57 -6.94 23.68
CA CYS A 207 25.29 -7.75 22.70
C CYS A 207 25.99 -8.95 23.35
N ALA A 208 26.57 -8.76 24.53
CA ALA A 208 27.25 -9.82 25.28
C ALA A 208 26.25 -10.83 25.85
N GLU A 209 25.17 -10.36 26.47
CA GLU A 209 24.12 -11.19 27.07
C GLU A 209 23.47 -12.12 26.05
N TYR A 210 23.13 -11.58 24.88
CA TYR A 210 22.40 -12.33 23.85
C TYR A 210 23.29 -12.92 22.75
N GLU A 211 24.61 -12.94 22.90
CA GLU A 211 25.52 -13.48 21.88
C GLU A 211 25.25 -14.96 21.60
N GLY A 212 25.13 -15.77 22.65
CA GLY A 212 24.83 -17.20 22.54
C GLY A 212 23.49 -17.45 21.85
N PHE A 213 22.45 -16.73 22.27
CA PHE A 213 21.11 -16.79 21.68
C PHE A 213 21.15 -16.45 20.18
N LEU A 214 21.83 -15.38 19.78
CA LEU A 214 21.93 -14.98 18.37
C LEU A 214 22.68 -15.98 17.49
N ARG A 215 23.57 -16.80 18.07
CA ARG A 215 24.33 -17.84 17.36
C ARG A 215 23.53 -19.13 17.14
N GLU A 216 22.35 -19.27 17.75
CA GLU A 216 21.49 -20.44 17.56
C GLU A 216 21.12 -20.64 16.08
N ARG A 217 21.28 -21.88 15.61
CA ARG A 217 20.99 -22.29 14.23
C ARG A 217 19.68 -23.04 14.15
N SER A 218 19.04 -22.97 12.98
CA SER A 218 17.82 -23.73 12.71
C SER A 218 18.08 -25.22 12.80
N GLU A 219 17.14 -25.97 13.38
CA GLU A 219 17.18 -27.44 13.41
C GLU A 219 17.08 -28.04 12.00
N THR A 220 16.33 -27.38 11.12
CA THR A 220 16.06 -27.85 9.75
C THR A 220 17.11 -27.42 8.73
N ASP A 221 17.90 -26.40 9.03
CA ASP A 221 18.91 -25.86 8.13
C ASP A 221 20.04 -25.23 8.95
N ARG A 222 21.14 -25.97 9.13
CA ARG A 222 22.29 -25.53 9.94
C ARG A 222 23.01 -24.32 9.34
N HIS A 223 22.70 -23.89 8.12
CA HIS A 223 23.26 -22.67 7.54
C HIS A 223 22.46 -21.41 7.91
N LYS A 224 21.27 -21.56 8.48
CA LYS A 224 20.41 -20.43 8.88
C LYS A 224 20.42 -20.22 10.40
N TYR A 225 20.60 -18.97 10.80
CA TYR A 225 20.39 -18.55 12.18
C TYR A 225 18.89 -18.52 12.50
N ARG A 226 18.49 -18.98 13.70
CA ARG A 226 17.09 -18.89 14.16
C ARG A 226 16.62 -17.44 14.23
N HIS A 227 17.50 -16.58 14.72
CA HIS A 227 17.20 -15.18 15.04
C HIS A 227 17.79 -14.22 14.02
N GLU A 228 17.77 -14.58 12.72
CA GLU A 228 18.40 -13.80 11.64
C GLU A 228 17.93 -12.34 11.61
N ARG A 229 16.63 -12.10 11.86
CA ARG A 229 16.05 -10.75 11.91
C ARG A 229 16.63 -9.92 13.06
N LEU A 230 16.79 -10.53 14.23
CA LEU A 230 17.37 -9.87 15.40
C LEU A 230 18.86 -9.59 15.18
N GLY A 231 19.58 -10.53 14.55
CA GLY A 231 20.97 -10.31 14.13
C GLY A 231 21.13 -9.18 13.11
N LYS A 232 20.16 -8.98 12.20
CA LYS A 232 20.12 -7.82 11.29
C LYS A 232 19.92 -6.51 12.05
N ALA A 233 19.00 -6.48 13.02
CA ALA A 233 18.76 -5.30 13.85
C ALA A 233 20.01 -4.90 14.65
N ARG A 234 20.71 -5.88 15.26
CA ARG A 234 22.01 -5.64 15.91
C ARG A 234 23.02 -5.00 14.97
N ARG A 235 23.16 -5.52 13.74
CA ARG A 235 24.11 -4.97 12.76
C ARG A 235 23.82 -3.52 12.40
N ALA A 236 22.54 -3.15 12.28
CA ALA A 236 22.16 -1.76 11.99
C ALA A 236 22.58 -0.80 13.12
N LEU A 237 22.44 -1.22 14.38
CA LEU A 237 22.90 -0.41 15.52
C LEU A 237 24.42 -0.35 15.61
N VAL A 238 25.13 -1.44 15.30
CA VAL A 238 26.60 -1.44 15.20
C VAL A 238 27.09 -0.46 14.12
N GLU A 239 26.42 -0.45 12.97
CA GLU A 239 26.73 0.48 11.88
C GLU A 239 26.51 1.93 12.33
N LEU A 240 25.41 2.23 13.02
CA LEU A 240 25.16 3.54 13.61
C LEU A 240 26.28 3.97 14.58
N CYS A 241 26.71 3.07 15.48
CA CYS A 241 27.85 3.34 16.37
C CYS A 241 29.16 3.58 15.62
N SER A 242 29.35 2.97 14.45
CA SER A 242 30.55 3.18 13.62
C SER A 242 30.53 4.50 12.87
N LEU A 243 29.37 4.96 12.44
CA LEU A 243 29.18 6.25 11.77
C LEU A 243 29.36 7.43 12.74
N GLY A 244 28.90 7.29 13.99
CA GLY A 244 29.12 8.28 15.05
C GLY A 244 30.58 8.49 15.46
N ARG A 245 31.51 7.61 15.05
CA ARG A 245 32.96 7.82 15.23
C ARG A 245 33.61 8.68 14.14
N GLY A 246 32.91 8.95 13.04
CA GLY A 246 33.41 9.76 11.92
C GLY A 246 32.82 11.18 11.85
N ALA A 247 31.69 11.42 12.53
CA ALA A 247 31.09 12.75 12.64
C ALA A 247 31.61 13.43 13.91
N GLY A 248 32.87 13.86 13.85
CA GLY A 248 33.38 14.87 14.77
C GLY A 248 32.56 16.14 14.61
N VAL A 249 32.13 16.68 15.75
CA VAL A 249 31.62 18.03 15.97
C VAL A 249 32.17 19.03 14.94
N ALA A 250 31.28 19.57 14.12
CA ALA A 250 31.39 20.86 13.44
C ALA A 250 29.97 21.39 13.20
#